data_AF-A0A059WBP0-F1
#
_entry.id   AF-A0A059WBP0-F1
#
_cell.length_a   1.000
_cell.length_b   1.000
_cell.length_c   1.000
_cell.angle_alpha   90.00
_cell.angle_beta   90.00
_cell.angle_gamma   90.00
#
_symmetry.space_group_name_H-M   'P 1'
#
loop_
_entity.id
_entity.type
_entity.pdbx_description
1 polymer ?
#
loop_
_entity_poly.entity_id
_entity_poly.type
_entity_poly.pdbx_seq_one_letter_code
_entity_poly.pdbx_strand_id
1 'polypeptide(L)'
;LSFRSAPGPLEGGKVKVNGQVLDFSKESITQVKNKDGDVLVQIYALPNGVLRFSVPETGTEVIYDGIRILLQINNNYRGKVRGLCGTFDGEYVTDFTTPKNCIIKDPLEFAATYAIVDGTCEGPAKELNQRAKISPCYEKIVMLGDVISDVEAGRNKPRMRSPLTKMLQGGSRKPSEVGCTNHRVEIVEQPGKTCFSLRPLVSCSSKCKPTKKIEKKIDFYCVQNSSASKHWVQMTRKGANPDFSQKPANAWFNINVPERCISI
;
A
#
# COMPACT_ATOMS: atom_id res chain seq x y z
N LEU A 1 4.20 9.03 25.91
CA LEU A 1 3.15 8.44 26.78
C LEU A 1 3.80 7.26 27.51
N SER A 2 3.76 7.23 28.84
CA SER A 2 4.30 6.11 29.64
C SER A 2 3.15 5.51 30.41
N PHE A 3 2.85 4.23 30.18
CA PHE A 3 1.75 3.51 30.82
C PHE A 3 2.31 2.47 31.77
N ARG A 4 1.98 2.57 33.07
CA ARG A 4 2.13 1.47 34.02
C ARG A 4 0.72 1.07 34.44
N SER A 5 0.29 -0.14 34.11
CA SER A 5 -0.95 -0.73 34.63
C SER A 5 -0.66 -2.12 35.18
N ALA A 6 -1.26 -2.44 36.32
CA ALA A 6 -1.32 -3.80 36.84
C ALA A 6 -2.19 -4.68 35.93
N PRO A 7 -1.94 -6.00 35.83
CA PRO A 7 -2.76 -6.89 35.02
C PRO A 7 -4.16 -7.06 35.66
N GLY A 8 -5.21 -6.65 34.94
CA GLY A 8 -6.61 -6.77 35.33
C GLY A 8 -7.52 -5.90 34.44
N PRO A 9 -8.86 -6.11 34.45
CA PRO A 9 -9.79 -5.25 33.73
C PRO A 9 -9.65 -3.79 34.22
N LEU A 10 -9.40 -2.85 33.31
CA LEU A 10 -9.22 -1.44 33.68
C LEU A 10 -10.59 -0.82 34.00
N GLU A 11 -10.97 -0.84 35.28
CA GLU A 11 -12.22 -0.27 35.81
C GLU A 11 -12.18 1.24 36.03
N GLY A 12 -10.97 1.75 36.27
CA GLY A 12 -10.66 3.15 36.44
C GLY A 12 -9.18 3.29 36.71
N GLY A 13 -8.65 4.50 36.62
CA GLY A 13 -7.23 4.70 36.87
C GLY A 13 -6.73 6.08 36.51
N LYS A 14 -5.41 6.21 36.56
CA LYS A 14 -4.71 7.46 36.30
C LYS A 14 -3.96 7.36 34.98
N VAL A 15 -4.15 8.33 34.11
CA VAL A 15 -3.35 8.51 32.90
C VAL A 15 -2.61 9.83 32.95
N LYS A 16 -1.38 9.85 32.46
CA LYS A 16 -0.56 11.06 32.37
C LYS A 16 -0.51 11.56 30.93
N VAL A 17 -1.11 12.72 30.66
CA VAL A 17 -1.11 13.40 29.35
C VAL A 17 -0.37 14.72 29.50
N ASN A 18 0.71 14.92 28.74
CA ASN A 18 1.53 16.14 28.78
C ASN A 18 1.98 16.59 30.19
N GLY A 19 2.25 15.62 31.08
CA GLY A 19 2.62 15.92 32.47
C GLY A 19 1.47 15.94 33.45
N GLN A 20 0.23 16.17 32.99
CA GLN A 20 -0.97 16.23 33.81
C GLN A 20 -1.51 14.82 34.06
N VAL A 21 -1.79 14.50 35.32
CA VAL A 21 -2.44 13.26 35.72
C VAL A 21 -3.95 13.46 35.68
N LEU A 22 -4.65 12.56 35.01
CA LEU A 22 -6.08 12.59 34.78
C LEU A 22 -6.66 11.27 35.26
N ASP A 23 -7.76 11.36 36.00
CA ASP A 23 -8.55 10.20 36.37
C ASP A 23 -9.49 9.83 35.21
N PHE A 24 -9.56 8.54 34.87
CA PHE A 24 -10.53 8.00 33.94
C PHE A 24 -11.40 6.95 34.63
N SER A 25 -12.63 6.81 34.16
CA SER A 25 -13.60 5.84 34.67
C SER A 25 -14.28 5.09 33.52
N LYS A 26 -14.97 3.99 33.83
CA LYS A 26 -15.80 3.25 32.87
C LYS A 26 -17.12 3.97 32.55
N GLU A 27 -17.55 4.85 33.44
CA GLU A 27 -18.87 5.49 33.41
C GLU A 27 -18.84 6.83 32.66
N SER A 28 -17.66 7.38 32.38
CA SER A 28 -17.54 8.73 31.81
C SER A 28 -16.38 8.88 30.83
N ILE A 29 -16.53 9.83 29.92
CA ILE A 29 -15.49 10.22 28.97
C ILE A 29 -14.67 11.36 29.61
N THR A 30 -13.39 11.11 29.84
CA THR A 30 -12.44 12.14 30.28
C THR A 30 -11.94 12.90 29.06
N GLN A 31 -12.09 14.23 29.06
CA GLN A 31 -11.66 15.11 27.97
C GLN A 31 -10.50 16.00 28.40
N VAL A 32 -9.46 16.06 27.57
CA VAL A 32 -8.39 17.05 27.66
C VAL A 32 -8.70 18.13 26.63
N LYS A 33 -8.81 19.38 27.07
CA LYS A 33 -9.10 20.53 26.22
C LYS A 33 -7.90 21.47 26.13
N ASN A 34 -7.77 22.19 25.02
CA ASN A 34 -6.81 23.30 24.92
C ASN A 34 -7.31 24.53 25.70
N LYS A 35 -6.56 25.64 25.64
CA LYS A 35 -6.95 26.91 26.28
C LYS A 35 -8.20 27.55 25.68
N ASP A 36 -8.48 27.25 24.41
CA ASP A 36 -9.61 27.77 23.63
C ASP A 36 -10.89 26.94 23.83
N GLY A 37 -10.80 25.81 24.55
CA GLY A 37 -11.92 24.91 24.86
C GLY A 37 -12.07 23.74 23.88
N ASP A 38 -11.22 23.64 22.86
CA ASP A 38 -11.24 22.55 21.89
C ASP A 38 -10.78 21.23 22.52
N VAL A 39 -11.46 20.14 22.20
CA VAL A 39 -11.13 18.81 22.71
C VAL A 39 -9.91 18.25 21.98
N LEU A 40 -8.78 18.18 22.67
CA LEU A 40 -7.52 17.61 22.19
C LEU A 40 -7.53 16.08 22.28
N VAL A 41 -7.95 15.54 23.42
CA VAL A 41 -7.94 14.09 23.67
C VAL A 41 -9.20 13.68 24.39
N GLN A 42 -9.80 12.58 23.95
CA GLN A 42 -10.88 11.89 24.65
C GLN A 42 -10.38 10.54 25.13
N ILE A 43 -10.69 10.21 26.38
CA ILE A 43 -10.24 8.99 27.04
C ILE A 43 -11.46 8.33 27.67
N TYR A 44 -11.70 7.07 27.34
CA TYR A 44 -12.78 6.29 27.96
C TYR A 44 -12.44 4.81 27.98
N ALA A 45 -12.89 4.14 29.05
CA ALA A 45 -12.79 2.69 29.17
C ALA A 45 -14.03 2.02 28.55
N LEU A 46 -13.80 0.98 27.76
CA LEU A 46 -14.86 0.13 27.21
C LEU A 46 -15.34 -0.89 28.26
N PRO A 47 -16.55 -1.46 28.13
CA PRO A 47 -17.08 -2.43 29.09
C PRO A 47 -16.17 -3.65 29.32
N ASN A 48 -15.41 -4.04 28.30
CA ASN A 48 -14.42 -5.12 28.36
C ASN A 48 -13.10 -4.74 29.03
N GLY A 49 -12.97 -3.54 29.60
CA GLY A 49 -11.77 -3.07 30.30
C GLY A 49 -10.66 -2.56 29.37
N VAL A 50 -10.94 -2.33 28.09
CA VAL A 50 -9.99 -1.75 27.13
C VAL A 50 -10.06 -0.23 27.19
N LEU A 51 -8.92 0.44 27.27
CA LEU A 51 -8.83 1.90 27.18
C LEU A 51 -8.78 2.36 25.73
N ARG A 52 -9.60 3.35 25.39
CA ARG A 52 -9.54 4.05 24.09
C ARG A 52 -9.18 5.51 24.31
N PHE A 53 -8.11 5.93 23.63
CA PHE A 53 -7.68 7.31 23.52
C PHE A 53 -7.99 7.76 22.09
N SER A 54 -8.76 8.83 21.93
CA SER A 54 -9.08 9.42 20.64
C SER A 54 -8.55 10.84 20.57
N VAL A 55 -7.93 11.20 19.46
CA VAL A 55 -7.48 12.56 19.12
C VAL A 55 -8.32 13.02 17.93
N PRO A 56 -9.50 13.65 18.17
CA PRO A 56 -10.50 13.88 17.12
C PRO A 56 -9.97 14.71 15.95
N GLU A 57 -9.17 15.74 16.24
CA GLU A 57 -8.57 16.64 15.24
C GLU A 57 -7.78 15.88 14.16
N THR A 58 -7.05 14.84 14.58
CA THR A 58 -6.24 14.03 13.65
C THR A 58 -6.94 12.76 13.20
N GLY A 59 -8.05 12.38 13.85
CA GLY A 59 -8.66 11.06 13.66
C GLY A 59 -7.71 9.92 14.03
N THR A 60 -6.84 10.13 15.03
CA THR A 60 -5.92 9.12 15.55
C THR A 60 -6.52 8.49 16.81
N GLU A 61 -6.38 7.18 16.93
CA GLU A 61 -6.83 6.43 18.09
C GLU A 61 -5.77 5.47 18.59
N VAL A 62 -5.66 5.37 19.91
CA VAL A 62 -4.83 4.38 20.59
C VAL A 62 -5.76 3.53 21.45
N ILE A 63 -5.69 2.22 21.28
CA ILE A 63 -6.49 1.25 22.00
C ILE A 63 -5.53 0.37 22.80
N TYR A 64 -5.74 0.28 24.11
CA TYR A 64 -4.85 -0.41 25.05
C TYR A 64 -5.62 -1.36 25.95
N ASP A 65 -5.25 -2.63 25.95
CA ASP A 65 -5.92 -3.68 26.72
C ASP A 65 -5.21 -4.05 28.03
N GLY A 66 -4.18 -3.28 28.43
CA GLY A 66 -3.33 -3.60 29.58
C GLY A 66 -2.02 -4.31 29.21
N ILE A 67 -1.90 -4.83 27.98
CA ILE A 67 -0.70 -5.54 27.50
C ILE A 67 -0.29 -5.07 26.11
N ARG A 68 -1.25 -4.88 25.21
CA ARG A 68 -1.06 -4.58 23.78
C ARG A 68 -1.59 -3.20 23.46
N ILE A 69 -0.92 -2.55 22.52
CA ILE A 69 -1.33 -1.26 21.95
C ILE A 69 -1.72 -1.49 20.50
N LEU A 70 -2.92 -1.02 20.13
CA LEU A 70 -3.36 -0.90 18.75
C LEU A 70 -3.44 0.59 18.40
N LEU A 71 -2.69 1.01 17.39
CA LEU A 71 -2.69 2.36 16.84
C LEU A 71 -3.54 2.36 15.55
N GLN A 72 -4.54 3.24 15.50
CA GLN A 72 -5.35 3.49 14.31
C GLN A 72 -5.20 4.95 13.91
N ILE A 73 -4.93 5.20 12.64
CA ILE A 73 -4.75 6.55 12.09
C ILE A 73 -5.59 6.72 10.84
N ASN A 74 -6.04 7.95 10.59
CA ASN A 74 -6.79 8.29 9.40
C ASN A 74 -5.95 8.03 8.12
N ASN A 75 -6.60 7.61 7.03
CA ASN A 75 -5.95 7.40 5.73
C ASN A 75 -5.29 8.68 5.16
N ASN A 76 -5.60 9.86 5.68
CA ASN A 76 -4.89 11.12 5.37
C ASN A 76 -3.39 11.07 5.70
N TYR A 77 -2.98 10.16 6.59
CA TYR A 77 -1.58 9.89 6.96
C TYR A 77 -0.91 8.81 6.09
N ARG A 78 -1.63 8.25 5.11
CA ARG A 78 -1.09 7.20 4.23
C ARG A 78 0.19 7.69 3.54
N GLY A 79 1.29 6.98 3.75
CA GLY A 79 2.62 7.33 3.22
C GLY A 79 3.26 8.59 3.83
N LYS A 80 2.70 9.14 4.92
CA LYS A 80 3.22 10.36 5.60
C LYS A 80 3.78 10.10 6.99
N VAL A 81 3.73 8.85 7.46
CA VAL A 81 4.24 8.46 8.77
C VAL A 81 5.46 7.56 8.61
N ARG A 82 6.28 7.51 9.66
CA ARG A 82 7.39 6.58 9.81
C ARG A 82 7.50 6.17 11.27
N GLY A 83 8.01 4.99 11.52
CA GLY A 83 8.15 4.44 12.85
C GLY A 83 8.27 2.92 12.81
N LEU A 84 8.27 2.32 13.99
CA LEU A 84 8.25 0.86 14.14
C LEU A 84 7.00 0.21 13.50
N CYS A 85 5.92 0.97 13.29
CA CYS A 85 4.71 0.52 12.60
C CYS A 85 4.75 0.72 11.08
N GLY A 86 5.91 1.04 10.50
CA GLY A 86 6.10 1.15 9.06
C GLY A 86 5.79 2.53 8.47
N THR A 87 5.58 2.56 7.15
CA THR A 87 5.35 3.79 6.37
C THR A 87 3.88 4.07 6.08
N PHE A 88 3.00 3.10 6.37
CA PHE A 88 1.56 3.18 6.11
C PHE A 88 1.23 3.57 4.65
N ASP A 89 2.02 3.18 3.66
CA ASP A 89 1.71 3.37 2.23
C ASP A 89 1.08 2.11 1.60
N GLY A 90 1.08 0.99 2.33
CA GLY A 90 0.54 -0.29 1.90
C GLY A 90 1.57 -1.18 1.21
N GLU A 91 2.84 -0.79 1.19
CA GLU A 91 3.93 -1.55 0.60
C GLU A 91 4.87 -2.06 1.71
N TYR A 92 4.85 -3.38 1.96
CA TYR A 92 5.64 -3.99 3.05
C TYR A 92 7.16 -3.76 2.92
N VAL A 93 7.64 -3.54 1.69
CA VAL A 93 9.07 -3.33 1.42
C VAL A 93 9.60 -2.00 1.95
N THR A 94 8.72 -1.03 2.20
CA THR A 94 9.09 0.29 2.72
C THR A 94 8.87 0.40 4.22
N ASP A 95 8.29 -0.62 4.87
CA ASP A 95 8.00 -0.55 6.30
C ASP A 95 9.27 -0.45 7.16
N PHE A 96 10.41 -0.97 6.69
CA PHE A 96 11.70 -0.81 7.38
C PHE A 96 12.45 0.46 6.99
N THR A 97 11.71 1.55 6.73
CA THR A 97 12.28 2.88 6.50
C THR A 97 12.68 3.54 7.82
N THR A 98 13.98 3.76 7.97
CA THR A 98 14.59 4.43 9.13
C THR A 98 14.30 5.94 9.18
N PRO A 99 14.59 6.64 10.30
CA PRO A 99 14.47 8.11 10.37
C PRO A 99 15.30 8.87 9.33
N LYS A 100 16.36 8.25 8.79
CA LYS A 100 17.21 8.81 7.74
C LYS A 100 16.70 8.57 6.31
N ASN A 101 15.46 8.09 6.15
CA ASN A 101 14.86 7.70 4.87
C ASN A 101 15.57 6.53 4.14
N CYS A 102 16.36 5.75 4.88
CA CYS A 102 16.98 4.52 4.37
C CYS A 102 16.12 3.31 4.69
N ILE A 103 15.89 2.43 3.70
CA ILE A 103 15.30 1.11 3.93
C ILE A 103 16.42 0.16 4.32
N ILE A 104 16.32 -0.44 5.51
CA ILE A 104 17.24 -1.48 5.98
C ILE A 104 16.51 -2.82 5.95
N LYS A 105 17.22 -3.91 5.60
CA LYS A 105 16.61 -5.25 5.48
C LYS A 105 16.50 -5.98 6.82
N ASP A 106 17.47 -5.78 7.71
CA ASP A 106 17.48 -6.46 9.00
C ASP A 106 16.49 -5.79 9.97
N PRO A 107 15.52 -6.54 10.53
CA PRO A 107 14.47 -5.99 11.39
C PRO A 107 15.00 -5.50 12.74
N LEU A 108 16.04 -6.13 13.29
CA LEU A 108 16.59 -5.77 14.59
C LEU A 108 17.40 -4.48 14.50
N GLU A 109 18.20 -4.35 13.44
CA GLU A 109 18.91 -3.11 13.12
C GLU A 109 17.93 -1.98 12.80
N PHE A 110 16.89 -2.25 12.01
CA PHE A 110 15.80 -1.29 11.75
C PHE A 110 15.16 -0.81 13.06
N ALA A 111 14.73 -1.73 13.92
CA ALA A 111 14.09 -1.38 15.19
C ALA A 111 15.03 -0.54 16.08
N ALA A 112 16.31 -0.89 16.11
CA ALA A 112 17.31 -0.14 16.84
C ALA A 112 17.53 1.28 16.32
N THR A 113 17.20 1.60 15.06
CA THR A 113 17.26 2.99 14.54
C THR A 113 16.25 3.94 15.20
N TYR A 114 15.18 3.40 15.80
CA TYR A 114 14.17 4.16 16.55
C TYR A 114 14.39 4.11 18.07
N ALA A 115 15.45 3.43 18.55
CA ALA A 115 15.78 3.42 19.96
C ALA A 115 16.28 4.79 20.43
N ILE A 116 15.85 5.21 21.63
CA ILE A 116 16.42 6.39 22.31
C ILE A 116 17.70 5.93 23.00
N VAL A 117 18.84 6.21 22.37
CA VAL A 117 20.15 5.75 22.85
C VAL A 117 20.75 6.78 23.80
N ASP A 118 20.32 6.74 25.05
CA ASP A 118 20.88 7.55 26.14
C ASP A 118 21.62 6.69 27.18
N GLY A 119 21.99 7.31 28.31
CA GLY A 119 22.66 6.61 29.41
C GLY A 119 21.83 5.46 30.03
N THR A 120 20.51 5.49 29.88
CA THR A 120 19.57 4.51 30.44
C THR A 120 19.24 3.36 29.48
N CYS A 121 19.69 3.45 28.23
CA CYS A 121 19.46 2.39 27.25
C CYS A 121 20.31 1.15 27.57
N GLU A 122 19.65 0.04 27.89
CA GLU A 122 20.27 -1.24 28.19
C GLU A 122 20.10 -2.25 27.04
N GLY A 123 20.96 -3.28 27.03
CA GLY A 123 20.85 -4.39 26.09
C GLY A 123 21.40 -4.12 24.68
N PRO A 124 21.04 -4.95 23.69
CA PRO A 124 21.69 -4.97 22.38
C PRO A 124 21.33 -3.77 21.50
N ALA A 125 20.35 -2.95 21.90
CA ALA A 125 19.87 -1.80 21.12
C ALA A 125 21.00 -0.81 20.79
N LYS A 126 21.95 -0.60 21.72
CA LYS A 126 23.11 0.27 21.49
C LYS A 126 23.98 -0.22 20.34
N GLU A 127 24.34 -1.50 20.36
CA GLU A 127 25.19 -2.13 19.36
C GLU A 127 24.46 -2.26 18.01
N LEU A 128 23.20 -2.69 18.02
CA LEU A 128 22.36 -2.78 16.81
C LEU A 128 22.15 -1.42 16.15
N ASN A 129 21.99 -0.35 16.95
CA ASN A 129 21.89 1.02 16.41
C ASN A 129 23.20 1.43 15.71
N GLN A 130 24.36 1.03 16.24
CA GLN A 130 25.65 1.28 15.59
C GLN A 130 25.79 0.47 14.30
N ARG A 131 25.40 -0.81 14.30
CA ARG A 131 25.39 -1.64 13.08
C ARG A 131 24.49 -1.06 12.01
N ALA A 132 23.28 -0.64 12.37
CA ALA A 132 22.33 -0.01 11.44
C ALA A 132 22.89 1.23 10.72
N LYS A 133 23.90 1.93 11.28
CA LYS A 133 24.55 3.08 10.62
C LYS A 133 25.44 2.68 9.45
N ILE A 134 25.97 1.46 9.43
CA ILE A 134 26.84 0.93 8.37
C ILE A 134 26.11 -0.07 7.46
N SER A 135 24.88 -0.46 7.80
CA SER A 135 24.08 -1.37 7.00
C SER A 135 23.73 -0.78 5.62
N PRO A 136 23.62 -1.61 4.57
CA PRO A 136 23.26 -1.14 3.24
C PRO A 136 21.93 -0.37 3.25
N CYS A 137 21.99 0.89 2.84
CA CYS A 137 20.83 1.76 2.68
C CYS A 137 20.23 1.57 1.28
N TYR A 138 18.97 1.14 1.22
CA TYR A 138 18.22 1.08 -0.03
C TYR A 138 17.22 2.24 -0.09
N GLU A 139 17.17 2.93 -1.21
CA GLU A 139 16.20 4.01 -1.44
C GLU A 139 14.97 3.49 -2.21
N LYS A 140 13.81 4.08 -1.92
CA LYS A 140 12.58 3.83 -2.68
C LYS A 140 12.67 4.55 -4.02
N ILE A 141 12.96 3.80 -5.08
CA ILE A 141 12.89 4.32 -6.46
C ILE A 141 11.45 4.18 -6.95
N VAL A 142 10.77 5.30 -7.19
CA VAL A 142 9.44 5.32 -7.80
C VAL A 142 9.60 5.25 -9.31
N MET A 143 9.41 4.05 -9.85
CA MET A 143 9.38 3.85 -11.30
C MET A 143 7.98 4.18 -11.82
N LEU A 144 7.81 5.37 -12.37
CA LEU A 144 6.60 5.72 -13.09
C LEU A 144 6.52 4.88 -14.38
N GLY A 145 5.40 4.19 -14.54
CA GLY A 145 4.98 3.58 -15.80
C GLY A 145 3.76 4.32 -16.28
N ASP A 146 3.72 4.68 -17.56
CA ASP A 146 2.53 5.31 -18.12
C ASP A 146 1.41 4.26 -18.11
N VAL A 147 0.21 4.63 -17.67
CA VAL A 147 -0.93 3.71 -17.66
C VAL A 147 -1.88 4.20 -18.74
N ILE A 148 -2.09 3.38 -19.77
CA ILE A 148 -3.16 3.63 -20.75
C ILE A 148 -4.48 3.61 -19.99
N SER A 149 -5.25 4.71 -20.08
CA SER A 149 -6.50 4.86 -19.34
C SER A 149 -7.48 3.73 -19.71
N ASP A 150 -8.42 3.40 -18.83
CA ASP A 150 -9.47 2.40 -19.13
C ASP A 150 -10.30 2.78 -20.38
N VAL A 151 -10.35 4.06 -20.72
CA VAL A 151 -10.99 4.58 -21.94
C VAL A 151 -10.18 4.17 -23.17
N GLU A 152 -8.88 4.47 -23.17
CA GLU A 152 -7.95 4.13 -24.27
C GLU A 152 -7.71 2.61 -24.36
N ALA A 153 -7.83 1.89 -23.24
CA ALA A 153 -7.75 0.44 -23.17
C ALA A 153 -9.09 -0.28 -23.46
N GLY A 154 -10.17 0.46 -23.77
CA GLY A 154 -11.47 -0.11 -24.13
C GLY A 154 -12.22 -0.83 -22.99
N ARG A 155 -11.84 -0.60 -21.73
CA ARG A 155 -12.40 -1.28 -20.53
C ARG A 155 -13.62 -0.59 -19.93
N ASN A 156 -14.04 0.55 -20.48
CA ASN A 156 -15.24 1.25 -19.99
C ASN A 156 -16.51 0.45 -20.31
N LYS A 157 -17.13 -0.16 -19.30
CA LYS A 157 -18.56 -0.51 -19.35
C LYS A 157 -19.36 0.80 -19.36
N PRO A 158 -20.41 0.94 -20.18
CA PRO A 158 -21.27 2.11 -20.10
C PRO A 158 -21.91 2.13 -18.70
N ARG A 159 -21.47 3.07 -17.84
CA ARG A 159 -22.22 3.42 -16.63
C ARG A 159 -23.64 3.76 -17.07
N MET A 160 -24.65 3.18 -16.42
CA MET A 160 -26.03 3.60 -16.61
C MET A 160 -26.10 5.09 -16.30
N ARG A 161 -26.16 5.91 -17.35
CA ARG A 161 -26.37 7.35 -17.24
C ARG A 161 -27.80 7.57 -16.75
N SER A 162 -27.97 8.56 -15.88
CA SER A 162 -29.29 9.00 -15.42
C SER A 162 -30.16 9.37 -16.64
N PRO A 163 -31.50 9.18 -16.55
CA PRO A 163 -32.44 9.39 -17.66
C PRO A 163 -32.34 10.75 -18.35
N LEU A 164 -31.85 11.78 -17.66
CA LEU A 164 -31.81 13.16 -18.15
C LEU A 164 -30.83 13.37 -19.32
N THR A 165 -29.77 12.54 -19.43
CA THR A 165 -28.80 12.63 -20.54
C THR A 165 -29.22 11.90 -21.81
N LYS A 166 -30.31 11.10 -21.77
CA LYS A 166 -30.78 10.32 -22.93
C LYS A 166 -31.52 11.16 -23.98
N MET A 167 -31.99 12.37 -23.64
CA MET A 167 -32.76 13.20 -24.57
C MET A 167 -31.93 14.15 -25.44
N LEU A 168 -30.62 14.30 -25.16
CA LEU A 168 -29.75 15.23 -25.90
C LEU A 168 -28.80 14.57 -26.91
N GLN A 169 -28.83 13.25 -27.07
CA GLN A 169 -28.00 12.55 -28.05
C GLN A 169 -28.85 11.57 -28.85
N GLY A 170 -29.45 12.09 -29.93
CA GLY A 170 -29.96 11.29 -31.03
C GLY A 170 -28.80 10.51 -31.66
N GLY A 171 -28.74 9.22 -31.40
CA GLY A 171 -27.70 8.35 -31.90
C GLY A 171 -27.86 6.94 -31.36
N SER A 172 -28.61 6.11 -32.08
CA SER A 172 -28.81 4.69 -31.83
C SER A 172 -27.48 3.93 -31.90
N ARG A 173 -26.69 3.92 -30.82
CA ARG A 173 -25.56 2.99 -30.68
C ARG A 173 -26.09 1.68 -30.11
N LYS A 174 -26.16 0.65 -30.98
CA LYS A 174 -26.36 -0.76 -30.60
C LYS A 174 -25.39 -1.14 -29.46
N PRO A 175 -25.76 -2.08 -28.56
CA PRO A 175 -24.84 -2.60 -27.56
C PRO A 175 -23.58 -3.11 -28.27
N SER A 176 -22.42 -2.58 -27.90
CA SER A 176 -21.14 -2.96 -28.47
C SER A 176 -20.91 -4.47 -28.28
N GLU A 177 -20.85 -5.22 -29.38
CA GLU A 177 -20.17 -6.51 -29.42
C GLU A 177 -18.79 -6.33 -28.79
N VAL A 178 -18.54 -7.01 -27.68
CA VAL A 178 -17.24 -7.00 -27.03
C VAL A 178 -16.28 -7.71 -27.98
N GLY A 179 -15.35 -6.96 -28.58
CA GLY A 179 -14.36 -7.51 -29.49
C GLY A 179 -13.60 -8.70 -28.87
N CYS A 180 -13.36 -9.73 -29.67
CA CYS A 180 -12.66 -10.93 -29.19
C CYS A 180 -11.16 -10.73 -28.96
N THR A 181 -10.58 -9.72 -29.59
CA THR A 181 -9.14 -9.44 -29.59
C THR A 181 -8.82 -8.29 -28.64
N ASN A 182 -7.94 -8.54 -27.68
CA ASN A 182 -7.36 -7.56 -26.77
C ASN A 182 -5.85 -7.45 -26.96
N HIS A 183 -5.24 -6.41 -26.39
CA HIS A 183 -3.79 -6.26 -26.34
C HIS A 183 -3.32 -6.14 -24.89
N ARG A 184 -2.35 -6.96 -24.49
CA ARG A 184 -1.86 -7.04 -23.10
C ARG A 184 -0.35 -7.21 -23.05
N VAL A 185 0.30 -6.57 -22.08
CA VAL A 185 1.71 -6.84 -21.76
C VAL A 185 1.88 -8.31 -21.43
N GLU A 186 2.87 -8.92 -22.07
CA GLU A 186 3.31 -10.28 -21.79
C GLU A 186 4.37 -10.26 -20.68
N ILE A 187 4.33 -11.25 -19.79
CA ILE A 187 5.26 -11.37 -18.68
C ILE A 187 6.04 -12.68 -18.80
N VAL A 188 7.36 -12.60 -18.76
CA VAL A 188 8.26 -13.74 -18.71
C VAL A 188 9.02 -13.72 -17.38
N GLU A 189 8.87 -14.77 -16.59
CA GLU A 189 9.62 -14.95 -15.34
C GLU A 189 10.95 -15.68 -15.64
N GLN A 190 12.06 -15.12 -15.16
CA GLN A 190 13.41 -15.66 -15.29
C GLN A 190 14.04 -15.82 -13.89
N PRO A 191 15.10 -16.62 -13.72
CA PRO A 191 15.80 -16.72 -12.44
C PRO A 191 16.25 -15.35 -11.93
N GLY A 192 15.64 -14.88 -10.83
CA GLY A 192 15.93 -13.58 -10.21
C GLY A 192 15.43 -12.33 -10.95
N LYS A 193 14.79 -12.47 -12.12
CA LYS A 193 14.34 -11.34 -12.95
C LYS A 193 12.91 -11.53 -13.45
N THR A 194 12.21 -10.42 -13.64
CA THR A 194 10.90 -10.40 -14.30
C THR A 194 11.00 -9.54 -15.55
N CYS A 195 10.49 -10.03 -16.67
CA CYS A 195 10.54 -9.36 -17.96
C CYS A 195 9.13 -8.99 -18.44
N PHE A 196 8.98 -7.77 -18.94
CA PHE A 196 7.72 -7.24 -19.48
C PHE A 196 7.90 -6.88 -20.96
N SER A 197 6.95 -7.27 -21.82
CA SER A 197 7.03 -6.90 -23.23
C SER A 197 6.94 -5.39 -23.39
N LEU A 198 7.79 -4.80 -24.24
CA LEU A 198 7.79 -3.35 -24.45
C LEU A 198 6.48 -2.85 -25.08
N ARG A 199 5.83 -3.72 -25.86
CA ARG A 199 4.54 -3.45 -26.50
C ARG A 199 3.51 -4.51 -26.08
N PRO A 200 2.24 -4.12 -25.90
CA PRO A 200 1.16 -5.06 -25.67
C PRO A 200 1.00 -6.05 -26.84
N LEU A 201 0.86 -7.34 -26.51
CA LEU A 201 0.68 -8.43 -27.46
C LEU A 201 -0.80 -8.83 -27.57
N VAL A 202 -1.17 -9.40 -28.72
CA VAL A 202 -2.52 -9.89 -28.96
C VAL A 202 -2.89 -10.96 -27.93
N SER A 203 -4.08 -10.86 -27.33
CA SER A 203 -4.64 -11.81 -26.37
C SER A 203 -6.15 -11.95 -26.59
N CYS A 204 -6.71 -13.13 -26.35
CA CYS A 204 -8.14 -13.35 -26.55
C CYS A 204 -8.95 -13.07 -25.29
N SER A 205 -10.13 -12.48 -25.45
CA SER A 205 -11.15 -12.34 -24.39
C SER A 205 -11.57 -13.71 -23.85
N SER A 206 -12.09 -13.76 -22.62
CA SER A 206 -12.46 -15.01 -21.93
C SER A 206 -13.51 -15.88 -22.63
N LYS A 207 -14.30 -15.31 -23.55
CA LYS A 207 -15.31 -16.02 -24.36
C LYS A 207 -14.84 -16.32 -25.79
N CYS A 208 -13.55 -16.16 -26.07
CA CYS A 208 -13.00 -16.25 -27.41
C CYS A 208 -11.81 -17.23 -27.45
N LYS A 209 -11.57 -17.81 -28.62
CA LYS A 209 -10.42 -18.70 -28.87
C LYS A 209 -9.51 -18.14 -29.96
N PRO A 210 -8.19 -18.39 -29.88
CA PRO A 210 -7.28 -18.05 -30.97
C PRO A 210 -7.54 -18.96 -32.17
N THR A 211 -7.45 -18.42 -33.40
CA THR A 211 -7.54 -19.25 -34.61
C THR A 211 -6.26 -20.03 -34.85
N LYS A 212 -5.14 -19.32 -34.77
CA LYS A 212 -3.78 -19.85 -34.94
C LYS A 212 -2.88 -19.08 -34.00
N LYS A 213 -1.87 -19.75 -33.45
CA LYS A 213 -0.77 -19.09 -32.74
C LYS A 213 0.44 -18.99 -33.66
N ILE A 214 1.07 -17.84 -33.65
CA ILE A 214 2.29 -17.54 -34.40
C ILE A 214 3.37 -17.17 -33.39
N GLU A 215 4.56 -17.75 -33.59
CA GLU A 215 5.72 -17.40 -32.78
C GLU A 215 6.29 -16.07 -33.28
N LYS A 216 6.50 -15.13 -32.36
CA LYS A 216 7.12 -13.84 -32.65
C LYS A 216 8.30 -13.61 -31.71
N LYS A 217 9.38 -13.09 -32.26
CA LYS A 217 10.48 -12.51 -31.47
C LYS A 217 10.03 -11.15 -30.95
N ILE A 218 9.94 -11.02 -29.63
CA ILE A 218 9.45 -9.82 -28.96
C ILE A 218 10.54 -9.28 -28.05
N ASP A 219 10.70 -7.95 -28.04
CA ASP A 219 11.63 -7.26 -27.14
C ASP A 219 10.99 -7.01 -25.77
N PHE A 220 11.80 -7.20 -24.73
CA PHE A 220 11.40 -7.12 -23.35
C PHE A 220 12.29 -6.16 -22.56
N TYR A 221 11.67 -5.56 -21.54
CA TYR A 221 12.35 -4.88 -20.45
C TYR A 221 12.34 -5.79 -19.22
N CYS A 222 13.51 -6.34 -18.90
CA CYS A 222 13.77 -7.18 -17.74
C CYS A 222 14.31 -6.36 -16.57
N VAL A 223 13.71 -6.55 -15.41
CA VAL A 223 14.14 -5.95 -14.15
C VAL A 223 14.44 -7.03 -13.12
N GLN A 224 15.31 -6.73 -12.16
CA GLN A 224 15.53 -7.61 -11.02
C GLN A 224 14.24 -7.76 -10.20
N ASN A 225 14.06 -8.92 -9.60
CA ASN A 225 12.91 -9.21 -8.76
C ASN A 225 12.87 -8.24 -7.57
N SER A 226 11.83 -7.43 -7.52
CA SER A 226 11.64 -6.34 -6.56
C SER A 226 10.15 -6.21 -6.22
N SER A 227 9.81 -5.36 -5.24
CA SER A 227 8.41 -4.98 -5.00
C SER A 227 7.77 -4.38 -6.24
N ALA A 228 8.47 -3.47 -6.94
CA ALA A 228 7.97 -2.83 -8.15
C ALA A 228 7.66 -3.87 -9.25
N SER A 229 8.57 -4.83 -9.49
CA SER A 229 8.31 -5.88 -10.49
C SER A 229 7.13 -6.77 -10.10
N LYS A 230 7.02 -7.16 -8.83
CA LYS A 230 5.87 -7.91 -8.31
C LYS A 230 4.55 -7.13 -8.43
N HIS A 231 4.60 -5.84 -8.14
CA HIS A 231 3.46 -4.93 -8.25
C HIS A 231 2.98 -4.81 -9.71
N TRP A 232 3.90 -4.62 -10.67
CA TRP A 232 3.57 -4.65 -12.10
C TRP A 232 2.97 -5.99 -12.54
N VAL A 233 3.52 -7.13 -12.08
CA VAL A 233 2.92 -8.45 -12.34
C VAL A 233 1.48 -8.53 -11.82
N GLN A 234 1.24 -8.09 -10.59
CA GLN A 234 -0.09 -8.14 -9.98
C GLN A 234 -1.09 -7.26 -10.74
N MET A 235 -0.70 -6.05 -11.13
CA MET A 235 -1.55 -5.14 -11.90
C MET A 235 -1.89 -5.72 -13.28
N THR A 236 -0.90 -6.25 -14.00
CA THR A 236 -1.11 -6.86 -15.33
C THR A 236 -2.03 -8.07 -15.25
N ARG A 237 -1.84 -8.94 -14.24
CA ARG A 237 -2.73 -10.09 -13.98
C ARG A 237 -4.17 -9.64 -13.68
N LYS A 238 -4.35 -8.52 -12.97
CA LYS A 238 -5.67 -7.92 -12.66
C LYS A 238 -6.36 -7.24 -13.85
N GLY A 239 -5.72 -7.09 -15.00
CA GLY A 239 -6.34 -6.45 -16.17
C GLY A 239 -5.67 -5.16 -16.63
N ALA A 240 -4.79 -4.57 -15.82
CA ALA A 240 -4.07 -3.36 -16.23
C ALA A 240 -3.09 -3.65 -17.37
N ASN A 241 -2.70 -2.62 -18.10
CA ASN A 241 -1.77 -2.72 -19.21
C ASN A 241 -0.75 -1.58 -19.09
N PRO A 242 0.26 -1.72 -18.22
CA PRO A 242 1.28 -0.69 -18.03
C PRO A 242 2.06 -0.48 -19.33
N ASP A 243 2.42 0.76 -19.62
CA ASP A 243 3.20 1.13 -20.79
C ASP A 243 4.70 0.98 -20.48
N PHE A 244 5.34 0.08 -21.23
CA PHE A 244 6.79 -0.13 -21.20
C PHE A 244 7.47 0.37 -22.46
N SER A 245 6.76 1.04 -23.37
CA SER A 245 7.27 1.46 -24.69
C SER A 245 8.48 2.39 -24.61
N GLN A 246 8.59 3.16 -23.52
CA GLN A 246 9.69 4.09 -23.26
C GLN A 246 10.86 3.45 -22.48
N LYS A 247 10.78 2.16 -22.11
CA LYS A 247 11.85 1.46 -21.39
C LYS A 247 12.84 0.83 -22.37
N PRO A 248 14.12 0.70 -21.99
CA PRO A 248 15.13 0.11 -22.88
C PRO A 248 14.89 -1.39 -23.07
N ALA A 249 14.96 -1.85 -24.31
CA ALA A 249 15.05 -3.28 -24.61
C ALA A 249 16.36 -3.82 -24.05
N ASN A 250 16.30 -4.81 -23.15
CA ASN A 250 17.49 -5.45 -22.59
C ASN A 250 17.45 -6.98 -22.65
N ALA A 251 16.38 -7.55 -23.20
CA ALA A 251 16.25 -8.96 -23.54
C ALA A 251 15.23 -9.14 -24.68
N TRP A 252 15.22 -10.32 -25.28
CA TRP A 252 14.21 -10.72 -26.26
C TRP A 252 13.82 -12.18 -26.02
N PHE A 253 12.56 -12.51 -26.32
CA PHE A 253 12.03 -13.87 -26.19
C PHE A 253 11.14 -14.21 -27.39
N ASN A 254 11.07 -15.49 -27.73
CA ASN A 254 10.10 -16.00 -28.69
C ASN A 254 8.79 -16.31 -27.96
N ILE A 255 7.72 -15.62 -28.34
CA ILE A 255 6.41 -15.72 -27.69
C ILE A 255 5.37 -16.18 -28.72
N ASN A 256 4.55 -17.15 -28.32
CA ASN A 256 3.42 -17.63 -29.12
C ASN A 256 2.18 -16.74 -28.92
N VAL A 257 1.90 -15.88 -29.89
CA VAL A 257 0.76 -14.95 -29.85
C VAL A 257 -0.35 -15.40 -30.81
N PRO A 258 -1.64 -15.19 -30.49
CA PRO A 258 -2.73 -15.36 -31.43
C PRO A 258 -2.55 -14.50 -32.69
N GLU A 259 -2.79 -15.08 -33.86
CA GLU A 259 -2.90 -14.34 -35.12
C GLU A 259 -4.20 -13.50 -35.15
N ARG A 260 -5.31 -14.11 -34.70
CA ARG A 260 -6.60 -13.46 -34.45
C ARG A 260 -7.42 -14.27 -33.44
N CYS A 261 -8.41 -13.62 -32.82
CA CYS A 261 -9.32 -14.23 -31.87
C CYS A 261 -10.73 -14.27 -32.44
N ILE A 262 -11.43 -15.40 -32.29
CA ILE A 262 -12.82 -15.60 -32.72
C ILE A 262 -13.69 -16.00 -31.54
N SER A 263 -14.99 -15.67 -31.59
CA SER A 263 -15.93 -16.14 -30.55
C SER A 263 -15.95 -17.66 -30.54
N ILE A 264 -16.09 -18.22 -29.34
CA ILE A 264 -16.47 -19.62 -29.17
C ILE A 264 -17.96 -19.76 -29.48
#